data_AF-A0A2E4YWF4-F1
#
_entry.id   AF-A0A2E4YWF4-F1
#
_cell.length_a   1.000
_cell.length_b   1.000
_cell.length_c   1.000
_cell.angle_alpha   90.00
_cell.angle_beta   90.00
_cell.angle_gamma   90.00
#
_symmetry.space_group_name_H-M   'P 1'
#
loop_
_entity.id
_entity.type
_entity.pdbx_description
1 polymer ?
#
loop_
_entity_poly.entity_id
_entity_poly.type
_entity_poly.pdbx_seq_one_letter_code
_entity_poly.pdbx_strand_id
1 'polypeptide(L)'
;MVEFLNTCYQGLISGGEVLIGWVISFLSWGGDLIVHFDANYPRTAGLVLGITLTWLMLRRERHPFIRAISAPLKLIIDVLDLAWDHSVEFIGDTLGVVWKWHIGHWRRLGSWIKGGWNWCIGCLENAKAKLIKAKADE
;
A
#
# COMPACT_ATOMS: atom_id res chain seq x y z
N MET A 1 -26.20 -40.14 42.37
CA MET A 1 -26.34 -38.72 41.96
C MET A 1 -25.02 -38.10 41.53
N VAL A 2 -23.93 -38.24 42.31
CA VAL A 2 -22.61 -37.66 41.98
C VAL A 2 -22.02 -38.21 40.66
N GLU A 3 -22.14 -39.52 40.40
CA GLU A 3 -21.67 -40.11 39.14
C GLU A 3 -22.41 -39.58 37.91
N PHE A 4 -23.72 -39.38 38.00
CA PHE A 4 -24.52 -38.83 36.91
C PHE A 4 -24.12 -37.38 36.60
N LEU A 5 -23.87 -36.58 37.65
CA LEU A 5 -23.38 -35.20 37.49
C LEU A 5 -22.00 -35.16 36.81
N ASN A 6 -21.12 -36.08 37.18
CA ASN A 6 -19.78 -36.17 36.59
C ASN A 6 -19.85 -36.57 35.11
N THR A 7 -20.69 -37.54 34.76
CA THR A 7 -20.90 -37.94 33.35
C THR A 7 -21.46 -36.79 32.50
N CYS A 8 -22.43 -36.03 33.04
CA CYS A 8 -22.94 -34.84 32.34
C CYS A 8 -21.88 -33.74 32.18
N TYR A 9 -21.04 -33.51 33.20
CA TYR A 9 -19.96 -32.52 33.14
C TYR A 9 -18.88 -32.90 32.11
N GLN A 10 -18.46 -34.17 32.09
CA GLN A 10 -17.51 -34.69 31.11
C GLN A 10 -18.07 -34.64 29.67
N GLY A 11 -19.36 -34.92 29.49
CA GLY A 11 -20.04 -34.76 28.20
C GLY A 11 -20.06 -33.31 27.72
N LEU A 12 -20.26 -32.35 28.64
CA LEU A 12 -20.26 -30.92 28.32
C LEU A 12 -18.87 -30.43 27.91
N ILE A 13 -17.81 -30.83 28.63
CA ILE A 13 -16.43 -30.47 28.32
C ILE A 13 -16.00 -31.06 26.98
N SER A 14 -16.19 -32.37 26.79
CA SER A 14 -15.81 -33.04 25.55
C SER A 14 -16.58 -32.49 24.34
N GLY A 15 -17.87 -32.17 24.51
CA GLY A 15 -18.64 -31.45 23.48
C GLY A 15 -18.08 -30.07 23.18
N GLY A 16 -17.66 -29.32 24.20
CA GLY A 16 -17.03 -28.01 24.06
C GLY A 16 -15.69 -28.07 23.33
N GLU A 17 -14.84 -29.03 23.66
CA GLU A 17 -13.55 -29.25 23.00
C GLU A 17 -13.71 -29.58 21.51
N VAL A 18 -14.68 -30.43 21.17
CA VAL A 18 -14.99 -30.75 19.78
C VAL A 18 -15.39 -29.48 19.03
N LEU A 19 -16.30 -28.68 19.57
CA LEU A 19 -16.74 -27.42 18.94
C LEU A 19 -15.58 -26.43 18.74
N ILE A 20 -14.72 -26.28 19.73
CA ILE A 20 -13.52 -25.43 19.63
C ILE A 20 -12.57 -25.98 18.55
N GLY A 21 -12.37 -27.30 18.50
CA GLY A 21 -11.56 -27.97 17.48
C GLY A 21 -12.08 -27.73 16.07
N TRP A 22 -13.40 -27.76 15.88
CA TRP A 22 -14.03 -27.42 14.60
C TRP A 22 -13.77 -25.97 14.20
N VAL A 23 -13.90 -25.03 15.13
CA VAL A 23 -13.63 -23.60 14.86
C VAL A 23 -12.18 -23.39 14.45
N ILE A 24 -11.23 -23.99 15.18
CA ILE A 24 -9.80 -23.88 14.85
C ILE A 24 -9.50 -24.49 13.48
N SER A 25 -10.05 -25.68 13.18
CA SER A 25 -9.83 -26.36 11.90
C SER A 25 -10.41 -25.57 10.72
N PHE A 26 -11.55 -24.92 10.93
CA PHE A 26 -12.14 -24.05 9.91
C PHE A 26 -11.31 -22.80 9.68
N LEU A 27 -10.80 -22.18 10.75
CA LEU A 27 -9.92 -21.01 10.66
C LEU A 27 -8.58 -21.34 9.99
N SER A 28 -7.96 -22.48 10.32
CA SER A 28 -6.71 -22.91 9.69
C SER A 28 -6.90 -23.20 8.20
N TRP A 29 -7.97 -23.92 7.83
CA TRP A 29 -8.30 -24.17 6.43
C TRP A 29 -8.56 -22.87 5.65
N GLY A 30 -9.27 -21.92 6.25
CA GLY A 30 -9.48 -20.60 5.66
C GLY A 30 -8.19 -19.82 5.49
N GLY A 31 -7.29 -19.87 6.48
CA GLY A 31 -5.96 -19.25 6.41
C GLY A 31 -5.09 -19.83 5.30
N ASP A 32 -5.03 -21.17 5.20
CA ASP A 32 -4.28 -21.86 4.16
C ASP A 32 -4.80 -21.53 2.76
N LEU A 33 -6.13 -21.42 2.59
CA LEU A 33 -6.74 -20.97 1.35
C LEU A 33 -6.31 -19.56 0.98
N ILE A 34 -6.32 -18.61 1.93
CA ILE A 34 -5.92 -17.23 1.67
C ILE A 34 -4.45 -17.18 1.25
N VAL A 35 -3.56 -17.88 1.95
CA VAL A 35 -2.14 -17.95 1.61
C VAL A 35 -1.94 -18.59 0.23
N HIS A 36 -2.69 -19.64 -0.09
CA HIS A 36 -2.62 -20.29 -1.39
C HIS A 36 -3.10 -19.37 -2.53
N PHE A 37 -4.18 -18.61 -2.31
CA PHE A 37 -4.70 -17.65 -3.29
C PHE A 37 -3.77 -16.46 -3.49
N ASP A 38 -3.16 -15.94 -2.42
CA ASP A 38 -2.20 -14.84 -2.50
C ASP A 38 -0.93 -15.24 -3.27
N ALA A 39 -0.40 -16.45 -2.97
CA ALA A 39 0.81 -16.95 -3.61
C ALA A 39 0.64 -17.24 -5.11
N ASN A 40 -0.53 -17.76 -5.51
CA ASN A 40 -0.73 -18.23 -6.89
C ASN A 40 -1.47 -17.21 -7.77
N TYR A 41 -2.37 -16.40 -7.21
CA TYR A 41 -3.23 -15.50 -7.98
C TYR A 41 -3.59 -14.21 -7.21
N PRO A 42 -2.63 -13.29 -7.02
CA PRO A 42 -2.81 -12.13 -6.13
C PRO A 42 -3.96 -11.19 -6.56
N ARG A 43 -4.22 -11.06 -7.88
CA ARG A 43 -5.32 -10.22 -8.39
C ARG A 43 -6.70 -10.81 -8.12
N THR A 44 -6.86 -12.13 -8.22
CA THR A 44 -8.16 -12.77 -7.96
C THR A 44 -8.43 -12.92 -6.47
N ALA A 45 -7.40 -13.02 -5.63
CA ALA A 45 -7.54 -13.03 -4.18
C ALA A 45 -8.24 -11.76 -3.68
N GLY A 46 -7.77 -10.59 -4.13
CA GLY A 46 -8.40 -9.31 -3.81
C GLY A 46 -9.85 -9.20 -4.32
N LEU A 47 -10.14 -9.74 -5.51
CA LEU A 47 -11.47 -9.70 -6.13
C LEU A 47 -12.46 -10.60 -5.38
N VAL A 48 -12.04 -11.82 -5.02
CA VAL A 48 -12.85 -12.75 -4.21
C VAL A 48 -13.08 -12.19 -2.82
N LEU A 49 -12.05 -11.66 -2.16
CA LEU A 49 -12.19 -11.00 -0.86
C LEU A 49 -13.17 -9.82 -0.95
N GLY A 50 -13.02 -8.96 -1.96
CA GLY A 50 -13.92 -7.83 -2.20
C GLY A 50 -15.38 -8.24 -2.42
N ILE A 51 -15.63 -9.25 -3.28
CA ILE A 51 -16.98 -9.78 -3.51
C ILE A 51 -17.56 -10.38 -2.22
N THR A 52 -16.76 -11.15 -1.48
CA THR A 52 -17.20 -11.81 -0.24
C THR A 52 -17.53 -10.79 0.83
N LEU A 53 -16.72 -9.74 0.97
CA LEU A 53 -16.92 -8.65 1.93
C LEU A 53 -18.14 -7.79 1.56
N THR A 54 -18.32 -7.52 0.26
CA THR A 54 -19.52 -6.82 -0.27
C THR A 54 -20.78 -7.65 -0.01
N TRP A 55 -20.74 -8.96 -0.28
CA TRP A 55 -21.85 -9.88 0.00
C TRP A 55 -22.18 -9.96 1.50
N LEU A 56 -21.15 -9.96 2.35
CA LEU A 56 -21.30 -9.96 3.80
C LEU A 56 -21.97 -8.66 4.27
N MET A 57 -21.54 -7.52 3.73
CA MET A 57 -22.17 -6.22 4.02
C MET A 57 -23.62 -6.15 3.56
N LEU A 58 -23.95 -6.71 2.40
CA LEU A 58 -25.32 -6.83 1.90
C LEU A 58 -26.23 -7.70 2.78
N ARG A 59 -25.69 -8.73 3.43
CA ARG A 59 -26.46 -9.61 4.33
C ARG A 59 -26.48 -9.15 5.79
N ARG A 60 -25.62 -8.20 6.15
CA ARG A 60 -25.51 -7.64 7.51
C ARG A 60 -26.85 -7.16 8.07
N GLU A 61 -27.70 -6.59 7.23
CA GLU A 61 -28.94 -5.95 7.68
C GLU A 61 -30.08 -6.93 8.00
N ARG A 62 -29.99 -8.19 7.52
CA ARG A 62 -31.05 -9.18 7.73
C ARG A 62 -30.89 -10.05 8.98
N HIS A 63 -29.69 -10.15 9.58
CA HIS A 63 -29.45 -11.07 10.70
C HIS A 63 -28.85 -10.38 11.94
N PRO A 64 -29.50 -10.47 13.12
CA PRO A 64 -29.06 -9.79 14.35
C PRO A 64 -27.70 -10.27 14.88
N PHE A 65 -27.33 -11.54 14.64
CA PHE A 65 -25.99 -12.06 14.99
C PHE A 65 -24.87 -11.47 14.14
N ILE A 66 -25.10 -11.28 12.84
CA ILE A 66 -24.13 -10.65 11.94
C ILE A 66 -23.96 -9.17 12.32
N ARG A 67 -25.02 -8.51 12.80
CA ARG A 67 -24.95 -7.14 13.32
C ARG A 67 -24.00 -7.00 14.51
N ALA A 68 -24.04 -7.95 15.46
CA ALA A 68 -23.14 -7.94 16.61
C ALA A 68 -21.66 -8.14 16.21
N ILE A 69 -21.40 -9.07 15.28
CA ILE A 69 -20.05 -9.32 14.75
C ILE A 69 -19.58 -8.18 13.83
N SER A 70 -20.51 -7.44 13.22
CA SER A 70 -20.17 -6.36 12.30
C SER A 70 -19.64 -5.09 12.96
N ALA A 71 -19.90 -4.88 14.26
CA ALA A 71 -19.35 -3.75 14.99
C ALA A 71 -17.80 -3.79 15.04
N PRO A 72 -17.16 -4.88 15.50
CA PRO A 72 -15.71 -5.00 15.44
C PRO A 72 -15.17 -5.14 14.01
N LEU A 73 -15.90 -5.80 13.11
CA LEU A 73 -15.46 -5.92 11.71
C LEU A 73 -15.42 -4.55 11.00
N LYS A 74 -16.39 -3.68 11.30
CA LYS A 74 -16.41 -2.31 10.77
C LYS A 74 -15.22 -1.50 11.29
N LEU A 75 -14.86 -1.63 12.56
CA LEU A 75 -13.67 -0.99 13.13
C LEU A 75 -12.39 -1.41 12.38
N ILE A 76 -12.25 -2.71 12.08
CA ILE A 76 -11.09 -3.23 11.33
C ILE A 76 -11.05 -2.62 9.93
N ILE A 77 -12.19 -2.56 9.25
CA ILE A 77 -12.29 -1.97 7.91
C ILE A 77 -11.95 -0.47 7.96
N ASP A 78 -12.49 0.28 8.93
CA ASP A 78 -12.22 1.72 9.08
C ASP A 78 -10.72 1.98 9.35
N VAL A 79 -10.04 1.12 10.14
CA VAL A 79 -8.60 1.22 10.38
C VAL A 79 -7.78 0.88 9.13
N LEU A 80 -8.19 -0.13 8.36
CA LEU A 80 -7.55 -0.50 7.09
C LEU A 80 -7.67 0.61 6.05
N ASP A 81 -8.84 1.25 5.96
CA ASP A 81 -9.09 2.37 5.07
C ASP A 81 -8.21 3.57 5.44
N LEU A 82 -8.15 3.91 6.74
CA LEU A 82 -7.26 4.97 7.24
C LEU A 82 -5.77 4.68 6.99
N ALA A 83 -5.35 3.42 7.16
CA ALA A 83 -3.98 3.00 6.90
C ALA A 83 -3.64 3.07 5.40
N TRP A 84 -4.59 2.74 4.54
CA TRP A 84 -4.45 2.86 3.09
C TRP A 84 -4.33 4.33 2.67
N ASP A 85 -5.20 5.20 3.17
CA ASP A 85 -5.16 6.63 2.86
C ASP A 85 -3.82 7.26 3.24
N HIS A 86 -3.32 6.99 4.46
CA HIS A 86 -1.98 7.45 4.86
C HIS A 86 -0.86 6.87 3.99
N SER A 87 -0.99 5.62 3.53
CA SER A 87 0.02 5.01 2.65
C SER A 87 0.04 5.69 1.28
N VAL A 88 -1.13 6.03 0.72
CA VAL A 88 -1.25 6.75 -0.55
C VAL A 88 -0.70 8.17 -0.42
N GLU A 89 -0.99 8.87 0.68
CA GLU A 89 -0.46 10.21 0.97
C GLU A 89 1.07 10.18 1.07
N PHE A 90 1.63 9.22 1.81
CA PHE A 90 3.08 9.04 1.94
C PHE A 90 3.78 8.77 0.60
N ILE A 91 3.15 7.96 -0.26
CA ILE A 91 3.63 7.70 -1.63
C ILE A 91 3.59 9.00 -2.46
N GLY A 92 2.49 9.75 -2.37
CA GLY A 92 2.33 11.03 -3.06
C GLY A 92 3.41 12.04 -2.68
N ASP A 93 3.69 12.17 -1.39
CA ASP A 93 4.73 13.06 -0.87
C ASP A 93 6.13 12.63 -1.30
N THR A 94 6.42 11.33 -1.20
CA THR A 94 7.72 10.78 -1.63
C THR A 94 7.94 11.00 -3.12
N LEU A 95 6.94 10.73 -3.95
CA LEU A 95 7.00 10.99 -5.39
C LEU A 95 7.14 12.48 -5.69
N GLY A 96 6.46 13.34 -4.93
CA GLY A 96 6.60 14.80 -5.04
C GLY A 96 8.02 15.28 -4.76
N VAL A 97 8.68 14.72 -3.73
CA VAL A 97 10.08 15.03 -3.40
C VAL A 97 11.02 14.56 -4.51
N VAL A 98 10.85 13.31 -4.98
CA VAL A 98 11.66 12.76 -6.09
C VAL A 98 11.49 13.59 -7.36
N TRP A 99 10.26 14.00 -7.68
CA TRP A 99 9.96 14.82 -8.85
C TRP A 99 10.60 16.21 -8.77
N LYS A 100 10.50 16.87 -7.62
CA LYS A 100 11.15 18.17 -7.37
C LYS A 100 12.67 18.06 -7.48
N TRP A 101 13.25 16.98 -6.96
CA TRP A 101 14.69 16.72 -7.07
C TRP A 101 15.10 16.52 -8.53
N HIS A 102 14.34 15.74 -9.29
CA HIS A 102 14.62 15.48 -10.71
C HIS A 102 14.55 16.76 -11.56
N ILE A 103 13.50 17.59 -11.38
CA ILE A 103 13.39 18.90 -12.05
C ILE A 103 14.55 19.82 -11.67
N GLY A 104 14.94 19.82 -10.39
CA GLY A 104 16.08 20.59 -9.91
C GLY A 104 17.40 20.19 -10.60
N HIS A 105 17.61 18.89 -10.80
CA HIS A 105 18.79 18.36 -11.50
C HIS A 105 18.82 18.79 -12.97
N TRP A 106 17.69 18.66 -13.68
CA TRP A 106 17.57 19.12 -15.07
C TRP A 106 17.81 20.62 -15.24
N ARG A 107 17.29 21.44 -14.32
CA ARG A 107 17.48 22.89 -14.36
C ARG A 107 18.94 23.28 -14.13
N ARG A 108 19.65 22.58 -13.23
CA ARG A 108 21.11 22.78 -13.03
C ARG A 108 21.88 22.43 -14.29
N LEU A 109 21.57 21.29 -14.91
CA LEU A 109 22.27 20.84 -16.12
C LEU A 109 22.07 21.83 -17.28
N GLY A 110 20.85 22.34 -17.46
CA GLY A 110 20.58 23.41 -18.42
C GLY A 110 21.32 24.72 -18.12
N SER A 111 21.50 25.07 -16.84
CA SER A 111 22.29 26.23 -16.43
C SER A 111 23.77 26.09 -16.78
N TRP A 112 24.32 24.88 -16.66
CA TRP A 112 25.72 24.60 -16.98
C TRP A 112 25.96 24.70 -18.49
N ILE A 113 25.04 24.16 -19.29
CA ILE A 113 25.08 24.28 -20.75
C ILE A 113 25.04 25.75 -21.18
N LYS A 114 24.10 26.53 -20.63
CA LYS A 114 24.02 27.98 -20.92
C LYS A 114 25.27 28.73 -20.48
N GLY A 115 25.83 28.40 -19.32
CA GLY A 115 27.08 28.98 -18.83
C GLY A 115 28.25 28.70 -19.77
N GLY A 116 28.42 27.45 -20.19
CA GLY A 116 29.45 27.04 -21.14
C GLY A 116 29.29 27.72 -22.51
N TRP A 117 28.05 27.83 -23.00
CA TRP A 117 27.77 28.53 -24.26
C TRP A 117 28.14 30.01 -24.22
N ASN A 118 27.74 30.71 -23.15
CA ASN A 118 28.08 32.12 -22.97
C ASN A 118 29.60 32.33 -22.84
N TRP A 119 30.30 31.41 -22.19
CA TRP A 119 31.77 31.43 -22.12
C TRP A 119 32.41 31.29 -23.50
N CYS A 120 31.95 30.34 -24.33
CA CYS A 120 32.44 30.17 -25.69
C CYS A 120 32.21 31.41 -26.57
N ILE A 121 31.02 32.03 -26.48
CA ILE A 121 30.74 33.28 -27.19
C ILE A 121 31.66 34.40 -26.71
N GLY A 122 31.86 34.56 -25.40
CA GLY A 122 32.77 35.55 -24.85
C GLY A 122 34.22 35.34 -25.32
N CYS A 123 34.67 34.10 -25.46
CA CYS A 123 35.99 33.79 -26.04
C CYS A 123 36.09 34.21 -27.52
N LEU A 124 35.06 33.94 -28.32
CA LEU A 124 35.01 34.35 -29.72
C LEU A 124 34.98 35.87 -29.88
N GLU A 125 34.20 36.57 -29.06
CA GLU A 125 34.16 38.04 -29.05
C GLU A 125 35.50 38.64 -28.67
N ASN A 126 36.17 38.10 -27.65
CA ASN A 126 37.52 38.52 -27.25
C ASN A 126 38.56 38.27 -28.35
N ALA A 127 38.50 37.12 -29.03
CA ALA A 127 39.37 36.83 -30.15
C ALA A 127 39.15 37.80 -31.32
N LYS A 128 37.87 38.10 -31.63
CA LYS A 128 37.50 39.09 -32.65
C LYS A 128 38.00 40.49 -32.29
N ALA A 129 37.87 40.91 -31.03
CA ALA A 129 38.36 42.20 -30.56
C ALA A 129 39.89 42.33 -30.71
N LYS A 130 40.64 41.26 -30.39
CA LYS A 130 42.10 41.24 -30.59
C LYS A 130 42.50 41.36 -32.06
N LEU A 131 41.79 40.68 -32.98
CA LEU A 131 42.05 40.77 -34.41
C LEU A 131 41.76 42.17 -34.98
N ILE A 132 40.66 42.79 -34.55
CA ILE A 132 40.32 44.16 -34.97
C ILE A 132 41.40 45.14 -34.51
N LYS A 133 41.88 45.00 -33.26
CA LYS A 133 42.95 45.85 -32.73
C LYS A 133 44.25 45.66 -33.51
N ALA A 134 44.66 44.41 -33.77
CA ALA A 134 45.87 44.12 -34.54
C ALA A 134 45.83 44.71 -35.97
N LYS A 135 44.65 44.73 -36.61
CA LYS A 135 44.46 45.34 -37.94
C LYS A 135 44.45 46.87 -37.93
N ALA A 136 44.21 47.50 -36.78
CA ALA A 136 44.21 48.97 -36.65
C ALA A 136 45.61 49.52 -36.36
N ASP A 137 46.52 48.68 -35.87
CA ASP A 137 47.91 49.02 -35.57
C ASP A 137 48.87 48.76 -36.78
N GLU A 138 48.35 48.24 -37.89
CA GLU A 138 49.05 47.95 -39.17
C GLU A 138 48.70 49.02 -40.23
#